data_AF-A0A429X9J7-F1
#
_entry.id   AF-A0A429X9J7-F1
#
_cell.length_a   1.000
_cell.length_b   1.000
_cell.length_c   1.000
_cell.angle_alpha   90.00
_cell.angle_beta   90.00
_cell.angle_gamma   90.00
#
_symmetry.space_group_name_H-M   'P 1'
#
loop_
_entity.id
_entity.type
_entity.pdbx_description
1 polymer ?
#
loop_
_entity_poly.entity_id
_entity_poly.type
_entity_poly.pdbx_seq_one_letter_code
_entity_poly.pdbx_strand_id
1 'polypeptide(L)'
;MREKDKVEKFYETYEKTLNNSLVKSFLQIKENQQLLEKAIWEPTEENTKALDNKFREFYLKIRLIKYVSNLIYFYTIDFDKRINKRNQRYNLILDGNANDSNENSTILINNYASSNSTEQDYFNKDTQPFNELIENEKLYEIYNQLTDKQKQILEMIYVRGFTNKEVADYFEESPQNISNLHKRALQRIKEYLLEKGR
;
A
#
# COMPACT_ATOMS: atom_id res chain seq x y z
N MET A 1 2.79 4.12 -45.72
CA MET A 1 2.72 4.87 -44.45
C MET A 1 3.88 4.40 -43.61
N ARG A 2 4.86 5.25 -43.31
CA ARG A 2 6.16 4.82 -42.75
C ARG A 2 5.96 4.29 -41.33
N GLU A 3 6.73 3.30 -40.93
CA GLU A 3 6.63 2.62 -39.62
C GLU A 3 6.70 3.60 -38.45
N LYS A 4 7.50 4.67 -38.59
CA LYS A 4 7.56 5.80 -37.64
C LYS A 4 6.24 6.56 -37.49
N ASP A 5 5.53 6.81 -38.59
CA ASP A 5 4.29 7.60 -38.60
C ASP A 5 3.16 6.88 -37.83
N LYS A 6 3.17 5.54 -37.79
CA LYS A 6 2.17 4.76 -37.02
C LYS A 6 2.45 4.78 -35.53
N VAL A 7 3.72 4.68 -35.14
CA VAL A 7 4.14 4.73 -33.74
C VAL A 7 3.86 6.12 -33.17
N GLU A 8 4.28 7.17 -33.87
CA GLU A 8 4.08 8.56 -33.44
C GLU A 8 2.59 8.89 -33.24
N LYS A 9 1.74 8.46 -34.18
CA LYS A 9 0.28 8.61 -34.07
C LYS A 9 -0.33 7.83 -32.90
N PHE A 10 0.25 6.69 -32.53
CA PHE A 10 -0.18 5.92 -31.35
C PHE A 10 0.17 6.66 -30.05
N TYR A 11 1.38 7.20 -29.95
CA TYR A 11 1.80 7.99 -28.78
C TYR A 11 0.95 9.26 -28.62
N GLU A 12 0.58 9.94 -29.70
CA GLU A 12 -0.34 11.08 -29.68
C GLU A 12 -1.76 10.68 -29.25
N THR A 13 -2.28 9.56 -29.76
CA THR A 13 -3.64 9.10 -29.46
C THR A 13 -3.80 8.65 -28.00
N TYR A 14 -2.77 8.04 -27.43
CA TYR A 14 -2.79 7.47 -26.07
C TYR A 14 -1.95 8.26 -25.06
N GLU A 15 -1.63 9.51 -25.36
CA GLU A 15 -0.76 10.37 -24.55
C GLU A 15 -1.16 10.41 -23.07
N LYS A 16 -2.46 10.51 -22.77
CA LYS A 16 -2.97 10.52 -21.38
C LYS A 16 -2.69 9.23 -20.63
N THR A 17 -2.83 8.07 -21.28
CA THR A 17 -2.59 6.75 -20.69
C THR A 17 -1.10 6.51 -20.51
N LEU A 18 -0.30 6.92 -21.49
CA LEU A 18 1.16 6.86 -21.46
C LEU A 18 1.76 7.81 -20.42
N ASN A 19 1.02 8.86 -20.04
CA ASN A 19 1.45 9.78 -19.01
C ASN A 19 1.39 9.21 -17.58
N ASN A 20 0.76 8.05 -17.38
CA ASN A 20 0.73 7.36 -16.09
C ASN A 20 2.15 6.89 -15.67
N SER A 21 2.52 7.15 -14.42
CA SER A 21 3.83 6.78 -13.85
C SER A 21 4.17 5.29 -13.97
N LEU A 22 3.17 4.41 -13.80
CA LEU A 22 3.33 2.97 -13.96
C LEU A 22 3.70 2.59 -15.40
N VAL A 23 2.99 3.19 -16.37
CA VAL A 23 3.20 2.93 -17.79
C VAL A 23 4.54 3.49 -18.24
N LYS A 24 4.93 4.68 -17.77
CA LYS A 24 6.28 5.23 -18.00
C LYS A 24 7.36 4.31 -17.47
N SER A 25 7.22 3.85 -16.23
CA SER A 25 8.18 2.93 -15.60
C SER A 25 8.30 1.61 -16.36
N PHE A 26 7.18 1.10 -16.89
CA PHE A 26 7.17 -0.10 -17.73
C PHE A 26 7.91 0.12 -19.05
N LEU A 27 7.65 1.25 -19.73
CA LEU A 27 8.23 1.58 -21.04
C LEU A 27 9.66 2.11 -20.98
N GLN A 28 10.17 2.52 -19.82
CA GLN A 28 11.60 2.81 -19.62
C GLN A 28 12.48 1.57 -19.83
N ILE A 29 11.92 0.38 -19.66
CA ILE A 29 12.62 -0.88 -19.92
C ILE A 29 12.63 -1.12 -21.44
N LYS A 30 13.82 -1.11 -22.02
CA LYS A 30 14.03 -1.24 -23.47
C LYS A 30 13.32 -2.45 -24.09
N GLU A 31 13.30 -3.58 -23.41
CA GLU A 31 12.64 -4.81 -23.85
C GLU A 31 11.11 -4.66 -23.95
N ASN A 32 10.50 -3.97 -22.98
CA ASN A 32 9.06 -3.70 -22.95
C ASN A 32 8.66 -2.67 -24.02
N GLN A 33 9.51 -1.66 -24.23
CA GLN A 33 9.32 -0.70 -25.33
C GLN A 33 9.35 -1.41 -26.70
N GLN A 34 10.30 -2.32 -26.90
CA GLN A 34 10.37 -3.12 -28.14
C GLN A 34 9.14 -4.02 -28.34
N LEU A 35 8.56 -4.56 -27.26
CA LEU A 35 7.31 -5.33 -27.34
C LEU A 35 6.12 -4.45 -27.74
N LEU A 36 6.07 -3.21 -27.23
CA LEU A 36 5.03 -2.25 -27.62
C LEU A 36 5.17 -1.87 -29.11
N GLU A 37 6.38 -1.54 -29.55
CA GLU A 37 6.65 -1.19 -30.96
C GLU A 37 6.29 -2.36 -31.89
N LYS A 38 6.65 -3.60 -31.53
CA LYS A 38 6.26 -4.80 -32.28
C LYS A 38 4.75 -5.00 -32.34
N ALA A 39 4.03 -4.79 -31.23
CA ALA A 39 2.57 -4.89 -31.20
C ALA A 39 1.87 -3.80 -32.03
N ILE A 40 2.50 -2.63 -32.20
CA ILE A 40 2.00 -1.55 -33.06
C ILE A 40 2.29 -1.84 -34.54
N TRP A 41 3.46 -2.41 -34.86
CA TRP A 41 3.84 -2.76 -36.23
C TRP A 41 3.06 -3.94 -36.77
N GLU A 42 2.94 -5.00 -35.96
CA GLU A 42 2.22 -6.23 -36.27
C GLU A 42 1.24 -6.55 -35.14
N PRO A 43 0.01 -5.99 -35.20
CA PRO A 43 -1.04 -6.30 -34.24
C PRO A 43 -1.59 -7.69 -34.51
N THR A 44 -0.80 -8.70 -34.19
CA THR A 44 -1.22 -10.10 -34.10
C THR A 44 -1.71 -10.38 -32.68
N GLU A 45 -2.58 -11.37 -32.55
CA GLU A 45 -3.09 -11.79 -31.23
C GLU A 45 -1.95 -12.28 -30.32
N GLU A 46 -0.87 -12.81 -30.91
CA GLU A 46 0.30 -13.29 -30.19
C GLU A 46 1.17 -12.14 -29.67
N ASN A 47 1.45 -11.13 -30.50
CA ASN A 47 2.25 -9.96 -30.09
C ASN A 47 1.53 -9.12 -29.02
N THR A 48 0.21 -8.99 -29.12
CA THR A 48 -0.60 -8.29 -28.10
C THR A 48 -0.64 -9.06 -26.79
N LYS A 49 -0.82 -10.39 -26.82
CA LYS A 49 -0.72 -11.23 -25.62
C LYS A 49 0.67 -11.21 -24.99
N ALA A 50 1.74 -11.20 -25.78
CA ALA A 50 3.11 -11.14 -25.27
C ALA A 50 3.38 -9.84 -24.50
N LEU A 51 2.94 -8.70 -25.05
CA LEU A 51 3.01 -7.40 -24.38
C LEU A 51 2.17 -7.39 -23.09
N ASP A 52 0.92 -7.87 -23.16
CA ASP A 52 0.01 -7.86 -22.02
C ASP A 52 0.51 -8.75 -20.88
N ASN A 53 1.04 -9.94 -21.20
CA ASN A 53 1.66 -10.83 -20.22
C ASN A 53 2.87 -10.18 -19.56
N LYS A 54 3.73 -9.50 -20.34
CA LYS A 54 4.89 -8.80 -19.78
C LYS A 54 4.48 -7.63 -18.89
N PHE A 55 3.43 -6.90 -19.27
CA PHE A 55 2.88 -5.85 -18.43
C PHE A 55 2.31 -6.40 -17.12
N ARG A 56 1.56 -7.51 -17.16
CA ARG A 56 1.04 -8.18 -15.96
C ARG A 56 2.16 -8.64 -15.03
N GLU A 57 3.22 -9.25 -15.55
CA GLU A 57 4.38 -9.66 -14.74
C GLU A 57 5.05 -8.45 -14.07
N PHE A 58 5.26 -7.37 -14.82
CA PHE A 58 5.86 -6.15 -14.29
C PHE A 58 4.99 -5.50 -13.20
N TYR A 59 3.69 -5.39 -13.47
CA TYR A 59 2.72 -4.85 -12.51
C TYR A 59 2.65 -5.69 -11.24
N LEU A 60 2.65 -7.02 -11.37
CA LEU A 60 2.64 -7.94 -10.22
C LEU A 60 3.90 -7.78 -9.37
N LYS A 61 5.09 -7.61 -9.97
CA LYS A 61 6.33 -7.35 -9.22
C LYS A 61 6.25 -6.06 -8.40
N ILE A 62 5.78 -4.97 -9.00
CA ILE A 62 5.61 -3.69 -8.29
C ILE A 62 4.65 -3.86 -7.11
N ARG A 63 3.52 -4.53 -7.34
CA ARG A 63 2.53 -4.80 -6.29
C ARG A 63 3.07 -5.69 -5.18
N LEU A 64 3.83 -6.73 -5.52
CA LEU A 64 4.43 -7.62 -4.54
C LEU A 64 5.41 -6.88 -3.64
N ILE A 65 6.27 -6.04 -4.23
CA ILE A 65 7.20 -5.20 -3.45
C ILE A 65 6.40 -4.28 -2.52
N LYS A 66 5.37 -3.59 -3.02
CA LYS A 66 4.50 -2.74 -2.21
C LYS A 66 3.84 -3.52 -1.06
N TYR A 67 3.33 -4.71 -1.34
CA TYR A 67 2.69 -5.57 -0.35
C TYR A 67 3.66 -6.00 0.75
N VAL A 68 4.83 -6.52 0.38
CA VAL A 68 5.86 -6.97 1.33
C VAL A 68 6.36 -5.80 2.17
N SER A 69 6.59 -4.65 1.54
CA SER A 69 6.94 -3.41 2.23
C SER A 69 5.92 -3.01 3.29
N ASN A 70 4.63 -3.02 2.93
CA ASN A 70 3.55 -2.72 3.86
C ASN A 70 3.47 -3.76 5.00
N LEU A 71 3.64 -5.04 4.66
CA LEU A 71 3.66 -6.11 5.65
C LEU A 71 4.79 -5.90 6.67
N ILE A 72 5.99 -5.55 6.21
CA ILE A 72 7.13 -5.23 7.08
C ILE A 72 6.79 -4.03 7.96
N TYR A 73 6.27 -2.94 7.37
CA TYR A 73 5.89 -1.74 8.10
C TYR A 73 4.90 -2.03 9.24
N PHE A 74 3.78 -2.72 8.95
CA PHE A 74 2.80 -3.06 9.98
C PHE A 74 3.34 -4.02 11.02
N TYR A 75 4.15 -4.99 10.60
CA TYR A 75 4.78 -5.91 11.53
C TYR A 75 5.71 -5.19 12.51
N THR A 76 6.48 -4.22 12.03
CA THR A 76 7.36 -3.38 12.85
C THR A 76 6.54 -2.54 13.84
N ILE A 77 5.46 -1.88 13.39
CA ILE A 77 4.57 -1.13 14.28
C ILE A 77 4.01 -2.03 15.38
N ASP A 78 3.50 -3.20 15.02
CA ASP A 78 2.92 -4.12 16.00
C ASP A 78 3.98 -4.67 16.96
N PHE A 79 5.21 -4.88 16.47
CA PHE A 79 6.34 -5.28 17.30
C PHE A 79 6.70 -4.20 18.32
N ASP A 80 6.81 -2.95 17.89
CA ASP A 80 7.09 -1.82 18.78
C ASP A 80 5.98 -1.62 19.81
N LYS A 81 4.70 -1.72 19.40
CA LYS A 81 3.55 -1.69 20.32
C LYS A 81 3.65 -2.78 21.39
N ARG A 82 4.04 -4.00 21.01
CA ARG A 82 4.24 -5.12 21.96
C ARG A 82 5.40 -4.85 22.92
N ILE A 83 6.54 -4.36 22.42
CA ILE A 83 7.71 -4.02 23.25
C ILE A 83 7.36 -2.91 24.23
N ASN A 84 6.75 -1.82 23.77
CA ASN A 84 6.39 -0.69 24.61
C ASN A 84 5.42 -1.10 25.71
N LYS A 85 4.40 -1.91 25.39
CA LYS A 85 3.47 -2.46 26.38
C LYS A 85 4.18 -3.38 27.39
N ARG A 86 5.15 -4.18 26.94
CA ARG A 86 5.96 -5.03 27.83
C ARG A 86 6.81 -4.17 28.77
N ASN A 87 7.50 -3.16 28.25
CA ASN A 87 8.34 -2.27 29.03
C ASN A 87 7.53 -1.45 30.03
N GLN A 88 6.34 -0.95 29.64
CA GLN A 88 5.42 -0.27 30.55
C GLN A 88 4.93 -1.18 31.68
N ARG A 89 4.68 -2.46 31.39
CA ARG A 89 4.17 -3.43 32.38
C ARG A 89 5.25 -3.99 33.29
N TYR A 90 6.44 -4.16 32.74
CA TYR A 90 7.62 -4.68 33.42
C TYR A 90 8.74 -3.67 33.23
N ASN A 91 8.63 -2.52 33.91
CA ASN A 91 9.77 -1.63 34.03
C ASN A 91 10.91 -2.47 34.63
N LEU A 92 12.02 -2.59 33.91
CA LEU A 92 13.25 -3.23 34.41
C LEU A 92 13.86 -2.35 35.50
N ILE A 93 13.17 -2.22 36.64
CA ILE A 93 13.74 -1.72 37.88
C ILE A 93 14.42 -2.92 38.53
N LEU A 94 15.52 -3.37 37.93
CA LEU A 94 16.47 -4.26 38.61
C LEU A 94 17.69 -3.48 39.14
N ASP A 95 17.90 -2.24 38.68
CA ASP A 95 18.94 -1.33 39.19
C ASP A 95 18.35 0.04 39.58
N GLY A 96 17.28 0.03 40.36
CA GLY A 96 16.83 1.24 41.06
C GLY A 96 17.77 1.53 42.22
N ASN A 97 18.94 2.11 41.95
CA ASN A 97 19.76 2.70 43.00
C ASN A 97 18.95 3.86 43.59
N ALA A 98 18.38 3.63 44.76
CA ALA A 98 17.90 4.69 45.63
C ALA A 98 19.07 5.65 45.87
N ASN A 99 18.80 6.95 45.71
CA ASN A 99 19.74 8.08 45.79
C ASN A 99 20.34 8.46 44.43
N ASP A 100 19.65 9.32 43.68
CA ASP A 100 19.98 10.74 43.78
C ASP A 100 18.95 11.60 43.03
N SER A 101 18.61 12.70 43.68
CA SER A 101 17.83 13.79 43.12
C SER A 101 18.64 14.48 42.03
N ASN A 102 18.41 14.18 40.76
CA ASN A 102 18.59 15.19 39.71
C ASN A 102 17.90 14.85 38.38
N GLU A 103 17.39 15.92 37.79
CA GLU A 103 17.02 16.18 36.40
C GLU A 103 17.34 15.12 35.32
N ASN A 104 16.36 14.88 34.44
CA ASN A 104 16.57 14.50 33.03
C ASN A 104 17.34 13.19 32.73
N SER A 105 16.74 12.04 33.02
CA SER A 105 17.19 10.75 32.46
C SER A 105 15.97 9.92 32.06
N THR A 106 15.51 9.87 30.80
CA THR A 106 16.18 9.17 29.70
C THR A 106 15.61 9.67 28.37
N ILE A 107 16.23 10.69 27.79
CA ILE A 107 16.27 10.85 26.33
C ILE A 107 17.32 9.84 25.83
N LEU A 108 17.21 9.39 24.56
CA LEU A 108 17.99 8.37 23.83
C LEU A 108 17.21 7.04 23.73
N ILE A 109 16.38 6.81 22.71
CA ILE A 109 16.81 6.62 21.32
C ILE A 109 15.83 7.35 20.38
N ASN A 110 16.16 8.59 20.05
CA ASN A 110 15.69 9.27 18.84
C ASN A 110 16.89 9.26 17.88
N ASN A 111 17.07 8.16 17.14
CA ASN A 111 17.96 8.11 15.97
C ASN A 111 17.84 6.76 15.27
N TYR A 112 16.95 6.68 14.29
CA TYR A 112 17.28 6.21 12.93
C TYR A 112 16.34 6.92 11.95
N ALA A 113 16.58 8.22 11.74
CA ALA A 113 16.45 8.75 10.39
C ALA A 113 17.61 8.15 9.59
N SER A 114 17.39 6.97 9.01
CA SER A 114 18.34 6.41 8.05
C SER A 114 18.18 7.17 6.75
N SER A 115 19.15 8.06 6.54
CA SER A 115 19.60 8.66 5.28
C SER A 115 19.04 8.05 3.99
N ASN A 116 18.39 8.90 3.20
CA ASN A 116 18.41 8.93 1.73
C ASN A 116 18.53 7.55 1.04
N SER A 117 17.48 6.73 1.10
CA SER A 117 17.22 5.78 0.03
C SER A 117 16.09 6.32 -0.83
N THR A 118 16.29 6.27 -2.14
CA THR A 118 15.31 6.49 -3.22
C THR A 118 14.01 5.68 -3.07
N GLU A 119 13.92 4.82 -2.05
CA GLU A 119 12.78 3.99 -1.71
C GLU A 119 11.71 4.78 -0.93
N GLN A 120 12.07 5.76 -0.10
CA GLN A 120 11.09 6.59 0.61
C GLN A 120 10.28 7.50 -0.31
N ASP A 121 10.83 7.87 -1.47
CA ASP A 121 10.10 8.61 -2.50
C ASP A 121 8.98 7.76 -3.15
N TYR A 122 9.09 6.43 -3.14
CA TYR A 122 8.03 5.50 -3.59
C TYR A 122 6.89 5.35 -2.59
N PHE A 123 7.12 5.62 -1.30
CA PHE A 123 6.07 5.60 -0.27
C PHE A 123 5.35 6.95 -0.12
N ASN A 124 6.03 8.06 -0.45
CA ASN A 124 5.53 9.41 -0.19
C ASN A 124 4.95 10.14 -1.41
N LYS A 125 5.11 9.62 -2.63
CA LYS A 125 4.43 10.15 -3.83
C LYS A 125 3.22 9.28 -4.14
N ASP A 126 2.06 9.83 -3.83
CA ASP A 126 0.73 9.26 -4.05
C ASP A 126 0.45 8.00 -3.21
N THR A 127 -0.03 8.22 -1.98
CA THR A 127 -0.77 7.22 -1.21
C THR A 127 -1.99 6.83 -2.03
N GLN A 128 -1.81 5.89 -2.95
CA GLN A 128 -2.88 5.42 -3.80
C GLN A 128 -3.99 4.88 -2.91
N PRO A 129 -5.26 5.26 -3.17
CA PRO A 129 -6.36 4.95 -2.29
C PRO A 129 -6.47 3.43 -2.09
N PHE A 130 -6.93 2.99 -0.91
CA PHE A 130 -6.95 1.57 -0.53
C PHE A 130 -7.64 0.66 -1.55
N ASN A 131 -8.58 1.18 -2.33
CA ASN A 131 -9.24 0.49 -3.43
C ASN A 131 -8.26 0.00 -4.52
N GLU A 132 -7.16 0.70 -4.78
CA GLU A 132 -6.16 0.31 -5.80
C GLU A 132 -5.23 -0.82 -5.29
N LEU A 133 -5.21 -1.04 -3.97
CA LEU A 133 -4.51 -2.18 -3.34
C LEU A 133 -5.31 -3.48 -3.43
N ILE A 134 -6.60 -3.41 -3.78
CA ILE A 134 -7.48 -4.58 -3.78
C ILE A 134 -7.38 -5.28 -5.14
N GLU A 135 -6.64 -6.39 -5.19
CA GLU A 135 -6.46 -7.18 -6.42
C GLU A 135 -7.61 -8.15 -6.69
N ASN A 136 -8.26 -8.62 -5.64
CA ASN A 136 -9.33 -9.59 -5.75
C ASN A 136 -10.61 -8.86 -6.18
N GLU A 137 -11.11 -9.18 -7.37
CA GLU A 137 -12.31 -8.56 -7.95
C GLU A 137 -13.52 -8.63 -7.01
N LYS A 138 -13.75 -9.78 -6.36
CA LYS A 138 -14.84 -9.93 -5.38
C LYS A 138 -14.63 -9.05 -4.15
N LEU A 139 -13.39 -8.91 -3.67
CA LEU A 139 -13.04 -8.01 -2.57
C LEU A 139 -13.23 -6.54 -2.99
N TYR A 140 -12.91 -6.19 -4.24
CA TYR A 140 -13.08 -4.84 -4.77
C TYR A 140 -14.55 -4.46 -4.85
N GLU A 141 -15.40 -5.37 -5.35
CA GLU A 141 -16.86 -5.21 -5.38
C GLU A 141 -17.43 -4.93 -3.98
N ILE A 142 -17.15 -5.79 -3.00
CA ILE A 142 -17.69 -5.60 -1.65
C ILE A 142 -17.11 -4.38 -0.95
N TYR A 143 -15.84 -4.07 -1.18
CA TYR A 143 -15.22 -2.86 -0.63
C TYR A 143 -15.94 -1.61 -1.10
N ASN A 144 -16.31 -1.54 -2.39
CA ASN A 144 -17.04 -0.39 -2.94
C ASN A 144 -18.44 -0.23 -2.33
N GLN A 145 -19.05 -1.31 -1.82
CA GLN A 145 -20.35 -1.31 -1.15
C GLN A 145 -20.28 -0.93 0.35
N LEU A 146 -19.08 -0.82 0.92
CA LEU A 146 -18.92 -0.30 2.29
C LEU A 146 -19.23 1.20 2.34
N THR A 147 -19.62 1.67 3.52
CA THR A 147 -19.80 3.12 3.72
C THR A 147 -18.47 3.85 3.70
N ASP A 148 -18.45 5.13 3.35
CA ASP A 148 -17.21 5.91 3.28
C ASP A 148 -16.47 5.92 4.61
N LYS A 149 -17.20 5.96 5.73
CA LYS A 149 -16.60 5.87 7.05
C LYS A 149 -15.97 4.50 7.32
N GLN A 150 -16.59 3.40 6.87
CA GLN A 150 -15.98 2.07 6.96
C GLN A 150 -14.71 1.99 6.10
N LYS A 151 -14.73 2.54 4.89
CA LYS A 151 -13.58 2.62 3.99
C LYS A 151 -12.43 3.40 4.64
N GLN A 152 -12.71 4.57 5.20
CA GLN A 152 -11.71 5.40 5.90
C GLN A 152 -11.12 4.69 7.12
N ILE A 153 -11.95 4.02 7.94
CA ILE A 153 -11.47 3.24 9.08
C ILE A 153 -10.54 2.11 8.62
N LEU A 154 -10.92 1.38 7.57
CA LEU A 154 -10.08 0.31 7.01
C LEU A 154 -8.76 0.88 6.46
N GLU A 155 -8.80 2.01 5.74
CA GLU A 155 -7.60 2.66 5.24
C GLU A 155 -6.67 3.11 6.37
N MET A 156 -7.20 3.77 7.40
CA MET A 156 -6.39 4.23 8.53
C MET A 156 -5.72 3.07 9.26
N ILE A 157 -6.41 1.94 9.40
CA ILE A 157 -5.88 0.77 10.11
C ILE A 157 -4.89 -0.01 9.23
N TYR A 158 -5.29 -0.36 8.01
CA TYR A 158 -4.55 -1.29 7.14
C TYR A 158 -3.63 -0.62 6.11
N VAL A 159 -3.72 0.70 5.93
CA VAL A 159 -2.77 1.48 5.11
C VAL A 159 -1.89 2.34 5.98
N ARG A 160 -2.47 3.00 6.98
CA ARG A 160 -1.76 4.00 7.79
C ARG A 160 -1.28 3.47 9.15
N GLY A 161 -1.70 2.29 9.57
CA GLY A 161 -1.19 1.60 10.77
C GLY A 161 -1.79 2.07 12.10
N PHE A 162 -2.88 2.82 12.05
CA PHE A 162 -3.55 3.35 13.23
C PHE A 162 -4.21 2.21 14.02
N THR A 163 -4.21 2.33 15.34
CA THR A 163 -5.04 1.53 16.23
C THR A 163 -6.48 2.04 16.25
N ASN A 164 -7.43 1.19 16.65
CA ASN A 164 -8.83 1.62 16.86
C ASN A 164 -8.94 2.83 17.82
N LYS A 165 -7.98 2.99 18.76
CA LYS A 165 -7.96 4.14 19.66
C LYS A 165 -7.52 5.41 18.94
N GLU A 166 -6.42 5.36 18.18
CA GLU A 166 -5.96 6.51 17.40
C GLU A 166 -6.97 6.92 16.32
N VAL A 167 -7.68 5.96 15.72
CA VAL A 167 -8.79 6.24 14.81
C VAL A 167 -9.98 6.87 15.55
N ALA A 168 -10.29 6.42 16.76
CA ALA A 168 -11.33 7.03 17.60
C ALA A 168 -10.99 8.46 17.99
N ASP A 169 -9.74 8.71 18.38
CA ASP A 169 -9.23 10.04 18.68
C ASP A 169 -9.31 10.95 17.42
N TYR A 170 -8.98 10.42 16.23
CA TYR A 170 -9.09 11.14 14.95
C TYR A 170 -10.53 11.51 14.57
N PHE A 171 -11.49 10.61 14.81
CA PHE A 171 -12.91 10.86 14.50
C PHE A 171 -13.69 11.53 15.64
N GLU A 172 -13.03 11.85 16.76
CA GLU A 172 -13.66 12.35 18.00
C GLU A 172 -14.82 11.45 18.50
N GLU A 173 -14.64 10.13 18.35
CA GLU A 173 -15.64 9.13 18.71
C GLU A 173 -15.13 8.15 19.76
N SER A 174 -16.04 7.37 20.36
CA SER A 174 -15.62 6.34 21.31
C SER A 174 -14.82 5.21 20.61
N PRO A 175 -13.77 4.67 21.26
CA PRO A 175 -13.06 3.48 20.78
C PRO A 175 -13.99 2.28 20.54
N GLN A 176 -15.08 2.18 21.31
CA GLN A 176 -16.10 1.15 21.13
C GLN A 176 -16.83 1.30 19.80
N ASN A 177 -17.17 2.53 19.39
CA ASN A 177 -17.84 2.78 18.12
C ASN A 177 -16.94 2.43 16.93
N ILE A 178 -15.69 2.89 16.94
CA ILE A 178 -14.72 2.56 15.87
C ILE A 178 -14.48 1.05 15.80
N SER A 179 -14.30 0.38 16.95
CA SER A 179 -14.14 -1.08 17.01
C SER A 179 -15.35 -1.80 16.41
N ASN A 180 -16.57 -1.33 16.68
CA ASN A 180 -17.80 -1.88 16.10
C ASN A 180 -17.90 -1.63 14.59
N LEU A 181 -17.61 -0.42 14.10
CA LEU A 181 -17.63 -0.11 12.67
C LEU A 181 -16.59 -0.93 11.91
N HIS A 182 -15.38 -1.04 12.45
CA HIS A 182 -14.31 -1.85 11.90
C HIS A 182 -14.72 -3.33 11.82
N LYS A 183 -15.21 -3.93 12.92
CA LYS A 183 -15.70 -5.31 12.93
C LYS A 183 -16.84 -5.54 11.94
N ARG A 184 -17.82 -4.63 11.86
CA ARG A 184 -18.94 -4.73 10.91
C ARG A 184 -18.47 -4.67 9.46
N ALA A 185 -17.48 -3.83 9.15
CA ALA A 185 -16.89 -3.76 7.82
C ALA A 185 -16.25 -5.11 7.43
N LEU A 186 -15.42 -5.68 8.32
CA LEU A 186 -14.77 -6.97 8.09
C LEU A 186 -15.77 -8.13 7.98
N GLN A 187 -16.83 -8.10 8.80
CA GLN A 187 -17.87 -9.13 8.77
C GLN A 187 -18.60 -9.12 7.41
N ARG A 188 -18.98 -7.95 6.89
CA ARG A 188 -19.61 -7.82 5.57
C ARG A 188 -18.70 -8.32 4.45
N ILE A 189 -17.41 -7.97 4.50
CA ILE A 189 -16.41 -8.49 3.56
C ILE A 189 -16.38 -10.02 3.61
N LYS A 190 -16.29 -10.60 4.81
CA LYS A 190 -16.20 -12.05 5.00
C LYS A 190 -17.45 -12.77 4.49
N GLU A 191 -18.64 -12.31 4.84
CA GLU A 191 -19.91 -12.91 4.41
C GLU A 191 -20.02 -12.93 2.88
N TYR A 192 -19.75 -11.79 2.23
CA TYR A 192 -19.78 -11.69 0.77
C TYR A 192 -18.82 -12.66 0.07
N LEU A 193 -17.59 -12.75 0.57
CA LEU A 193 -16.57 -13.64 0.01
C LEU A 193 -16.93 -15.12 0.18
N LEU A 194 -17.65 -15.48 1.26
CA LEU A 194 -18.10 -16.85 1.52
C LEU A 194 -19.36 -17.20 0.72
N GLU A 195 -20.30 -16.27 0.54
CA GLU A 195 -21.54 -16.50 -0.22
C GLU A 195 -21.29 -16.59 -1.73
N LYS A 196 -20.46 -15.70 -2.30
CA LYS A 196 -20.02 -15.78 -3.71
C LYS A 196 -18.84 -16.73 -3.94
N GLY A 197 -18.36 -17.41 -2.90
CA GLY A 197 -17.28 -18.41 -2.97
C GLY A 197 -17.77 -19.84 -3.28
N ARG A 198 -19.09 -20.02 -3.39
CA ARG A 198 -19.75 -21.26 -3.82
C ARG A 198 -20.15 -21.21 -5.29
#